data_AF-A0A3A4ZAV6-F1
#
_entry.id   AF-A0A3A4ZAV6-F1
#
_cell.length_a   1.000
_cell.length_b   1.000
_cell.length_c   1.000
_cell.angle_alpha   90.00
_cell.angle_beta   90.00
_cell.angle_gamma   90.00
#
_symmetry.space_group_name_H-M   'P 1'
#
loop_
_entity.id
_entity.type
_entity.pdbx_description
1 polymer ?
#
loop_
_entity_poly.entity_id
_entity_poly.type
_entity_poly.pdbx_seq_one_letter_code
_entity_poly.pdbx_strand_id
1 'polypeptide(L)'
;MDTKYKRNHVPEEAEIEQIVAYAVRMNTRNAFLIYPSKTTQSVTLHVGDVVARSLAFDIGIEPEEGGRLFLRSLGEALSIITKTGPGFHEL
;
A
#
# COMPACT_ATOMS: atom_id res chain seq x y z
N MET A 1 -2.41 6.11 5.78
CA MET A 1 -1.62 6.25 4.55
C MET A 1 -0.50 7.22 4.88
N ASP A 2 0.69 6.96 4.37
CA ASP A 2 1.86 7.83 4.58
C ASP A 2 2.61 8.01 3.25
N THR A 3 3.04 9.24 2.95
CA THR A 3 3.73 9.60 1.70
C THR A 3 5.22 9.80 2.00
N LYS A 4 6.08 9.16 1.22
CA LYS A 4 7.54 9.27 1.38
C LYS A 4 8.16 9.88 0.13
N TYR A 5 8.89 10.98 0.27
CA TYR A 5 9.64 11.61 -0.83
C TYR A 5 11.03 10.98 -1.00
N LYS A 6 11.07 9.68 -1.29
CA LYS A 6 12.32 8.96 -1.59
C LYS A 6 12.24 8.31 -2.97
N ARG A 7 13.38 8.23 -3.66
CA ARG A 7 13.55 7.53 -4.95
C ARG A 7 14.12 6.11 -4.77
N ASN A 8 14.03 5.56 -3.57
CA ASN A 8 14.52 4.22 -3.28
C ASN A 8 13.62 3.19 -3.97
N HIS A 9 14.22 2.10 -4.45
CA HIS A 9 13.49 1.10 -5.24
C HIS A 9 12.57 0.21 -4.39
N VAL A 10 12.79 0.14 -3.08
CA VAL A 10 12.07 -0.69 -2.12
C VAL A 10 11.91 0.09 -0.81
N PRO A 11 10.78 -0.04 -0.09
CA PRO A 11 10.64 0.50 1.25
C PRO A 11 11.75 0.03 2.19
N GLU A 12 12.29 0.93 3.00
CA GLU A 12 13.23 0.56 4.06
C GLU A 12 12.48 -0.12 5.22
N GLU A 13 13.15 -1.02 5.94
CA GLU A 13 12.57 -1.74 7.08
C GLU A 13 11.99 -0.77 8.14
N ALA A 14 12.73 0.31 8.45
CA ALA A 14 12.26 1.35 9.36
C ALA A 14 10.97 2.06 8.88
N GLU A 15 10.74 2.15 7.57
CA GLU A 15 9.49 2.73 7.02
C GLU A 15 8.31 1.77 7.20
N ILE A 16 8.57 0.47 7.07
CA ILE A 16 7.59 -0.60 7.32
C ILE A 16 7.23 -0.62 8.81
N GLU A 17 8.22 -0.57 9.70
CA GLU A 17 7.99 -0.52 11.15
C GLU A 17 7.16 0.70 11.55
N GLN A 18 7.50 1.88 11.02
CA GLN A 18 6.75 3.12 11.28
C GLN A 18 5.29 3.02 10.85
N ILE A 19 5.03 2.55 9.63
CA ILE A 19 3.66 2.51 9.12
C ILE A 19 2.82 1.42 9.81
N VAL A 20 3.43 0.31 10.22
CA VAL A 20 2.77 -0.72 11.02
C VAL A 20 2.45 -0.20 12.42
N ALA A 21 3.40 0.45 13.10
CA ALA A 21 3.15 1.06 14.41
C ALA A 21 2.01 2.08 14.36
N TYR A 22 1.95 2.88 13.29
CA TYR A 22 0.86 3.82 13.07
C TYR A 22 -0.48 3.10 12.85
N ALA A 23 -0.52 2.05 12.02
CA ALA A 23 -1.73 1.27 11.78
C ALA A 23 -2.28 0.62 13.06
N VAL A 24 -1.40 0.04 13.88
CA VAL A 24 -1.77 -0.50 15.20
C VAL A 24 -2.35 0.60 16.09
N ARG A 25 -1.67 1.75 16.18
CA ARG A 25 -2.14 2.90 16.99
C ARG A 25 -3.50 3.43 16.54
N MET A 26 -3.76 3.39 15.24
CA MET A 26 -5.02 3.85 14.64
C MET A 26 -6.11 2.76 14.58
N ASN A 27 -5.82 1.56 15.10
CA ASN A 27 -6.69 0.38 15.03
C ASN A 27 -7.14 0.05 13.59
N THR A 28 -6.22 0.16 12.63
CA THR A 28 -6.47 -0.18 11.23
C THR A 28 -5.63 -1.38 10.80
N ARG A 29 -6.23 -2.25 9.98
CA ARG A 29 -5.54 -3.43 9.41
C ARG A 29 -4.80 -3.13 8.12
N ASN A 30 -5.00 -1.95 7.53
CA ASN A 30 -4.45 -1.59 6.24
C ASN A 30 -3.54 -0.38 6.36
N ALA A 31 -2.33 -0.53 5.85
CA ALA A 31 -1.29 0.48 5.80
C ALA A 31 -0.83 0.62 4.34
N PHE A 32 -0.73 1.86 3.87
CA PHE A 32 -0.21 2.18 2.53
C PHE A 32 0.91 3.21 2.63
N LEU A 33 2.07 2.85 2.10
CA LEU A 33 3.19 3.73 1.79
C LEU A 33 3.07 4.18 0.34
N ILE A 34 3.14 5.48 0.09
CA ILE A 34 3.01 6.05 -1.25
C ILE A 34 4.32 6.72 -1.66
N TYR A 35 4.87 6.32 -2.80
CA TYR A 35 6.13 6.83 -3.33
C TYR A 35 5.90 7.59 -4.65
N PRO A 36 6.59 8.73 -4.87
CA PRO A 36 6.38 9.58 -6.03
C PRO A 36 7.08 9.06 -7.32
N SER A 37 7.27 7.75 -7.47
CA SER A 37 8.00 7.17 -8.61
C SER A 37 7.59 5.74 -8.93
N LYS A 38 7.44 5.44 -10.23
CA LYS A 38 7.24 4.08 -10.78
C LYS A 38 8.44 3.15 -10.57
N THR A 39 9.61 3.70 -10.24
CA THR A 39 10.80 2.89 -9.95
C THR A 39 10.69 2.14 -8.62
N THR A 40 9.75 2.54 -7.77
CA THR A 40 9.51 1.85 -6.50
C THR A 40 8.68 0.59 -6.75
N GLN A 41 9.22 -0.56 -6.38
CA GLN A 41 8.50 -1.81 -6.46
C GLN A 41 7.31 -1.79 -5.50
N SER A 42 6.17 -2.30 -5.98
CA SER A 42 5.03 -2.60 -5.12
C SER A 42 5.39 -3.78 -4.23
N VAL A 43 5.20 -3.59 -2.93
CA VAL A 43 5.48 -4.56 -1.88
C VAL A 43 4.20 -4.78 -1.11
N THR A 44 3.92 -6.02 -0.73
CA THR A 44 2.87 -6.38 0.23
C THR A 44 3.49 -7.20 1.34
N LEU A 45 3.29 -6.76 2.59
CA LEU A 45 3.85 -7.36 3.79
C LEU A 45 2.75 -7.56 4.82
N HIS A 46 2.82 -8.68 5.54
CA HIS A 46 1.92 -8.99 6.64
C HIS A 46 2.70 -8.93 7.94
N VAL A 47 2.31 -8.05 8.85
CA VAL A 47 2.91 -7.90 10.18
C VAL A 47 1.79 -8.02 11.21
N GLY A 48 1.65 -9.23 11.77
CA GLY A 48 0.47 -9.60 12.55
C GLY A 48 -0.81 -9.41 11.73
N ASP A 49 -1.76 -8.64 12.26
CA ASP A 49 -3.03 -8.31 11.60
C ASP A 49 -2.95 -7.13 10.62
N VAL A 50 -1.79 -6.45 10.54
CA VAL A 50 -1.59 -5.31 9.64
C VAL A 50 -1.04 -5.78 8.30
N VAL A 51 -1.72 -5.40 7.24
CA VAL A 51 -1.26 -5.55 5.85
C VAL A 51 -0.67 -4.20 5.41
N ALA A 52 0.65 -4.16 5.28
CA ALA A 52 1.39 -2.99 4.79
C ALA A 52 1.69 -3.14 3.30
N ARG A 53 1.40 -2.10 2.52
CA ARG A 53 1.60 -2.10 1.06
C ARG A 53 2.28 -0.85 0.58
N SER A 54 3.09 -0.95 -0.47
CA SER A 54 3.58 0.22 -1.21
C SER A 54 2.80 0.44 -2.51
N LEU A 55 2.50 1.69 -2.82
CA LEU A 55 1.91 2.15 -4.08
C LEU A 55 2.79 3.24 -4.68
N ALA A 56 2.86 3.26 -6.01
CA ALA A 56 3.53 4.32 -6.74
C ALA A 56 2.53 5.39 -7.21
N PHE A 57 2.90 6.66 -7.09
CA PHE A 57 2.23 7.81 -7.66
C PHE A 57 3.22 8.53 -8.59
N ASP A 58 3.05 8.40 -9.90
CA ASP A 58 3.99 8.97 -10.86
C ASP A 58 3.77 10.49 -11.01
N ILE A 59 4.66 11.29 -10.41
CA ILE A 59 4.61 12.76 -10.54
C ILE A 59 5.28 13.27 -11.82
N GLY A 60 5.87 12.39 -12.63
CA GLY A 60 6.55 12.75 -13.88
C GLY A 60 5.62 12.82 -15.10
N ILE A 61 4.34 12.50 -14.93
CA ILE A 61 3.32 12.52 -15.98
C ILE A 61 2.27 13.59 -15.69
N GLU A 62 1.34 13.78 -16.63
CA GLU A 62 0.22 14.71 -16.45
C GLU A 62 -0.58 14.34 -15.19
N PRO A 63 -0.87 15.30 -14.29
CA PRO A 63 -1.46 15.03 -12.97
C PRO A 63 -2.76 14.22 -12.99
N GLU A 64 -3.65 14.51 -13.93
CA GLU A 64 -4.95 13.86 -14.03
C GLU A 64 -4.79 12.40 -14.51
N GLU A 65 -3.87 12.12 -15.43
CA GLU A 65 -3.45 10.75 -15.78
C GLU A 65 -2.77 10.02 -14.60
N GLY A 66 -1.87 10.69 -13.88
CA GLY A 66 -1.22 10.13 -12.69
C GLY A 66 -2.22 9.77 -11.58
N GLY A 67 -3.21 10.63 -11.36
CA GLY A 67 -4.33 10.40 -10.46
C GLY A 67 -5.13 9.15 -10.82
N ARG A 68 -5.54 9.00 -12.08
CA ARG A 68 -6.29 7.82 -12.55
C ARG A 68 -5.52 6.52 -12.38
N LEU A 69 -4.24 6.51 -12.74
CA LEU A 69 -3.39 5.31 -12.61
C LEU A 69 -3.20 4.91 -11.14
N PHE A 70 -3.03 5.89 -10.26
CA PHE A 70 -2.95 5.65 -8.82
C PHE A 70 -4.25 5.11 -8.24
N LEU A 71 -5.39 5.72 -8.58
CA LEU A 71 -6.70 5.26 -8.11
C LEU A 71 -7.01 3.83 -8.57
N ARG A 72 -6.64 3.48 -9.79
CA ARG A 72 -6.75 2.09 -10.28
C ARG A 72 -5.91 1.13 -9.43
N SER A 73 -4.66 1.47 -9.19
CA SER A 73 -3.73 0.66 -8.39
C SER A 73 -4.20 0.51 -6.94
N LEU A 74 -4.74 1.58 -6.35
CA LEU A 74 -5.34 1.55 -5.02
C LEU A 74 -6.59 0.65 -4.98
N GLY A 75 -7.46 0.76 -5.99
CA GLY A 75 -8.65 -0.09 -6.11
C GLY A 75 -8.30 -1.57 -6.28
N GLU A 76 -7.28 -1.90 -7.08
CA GLU A 76 -6.76 -3.26 -7.24
C GLU A 76 -6.21 -3.80 -5.90
N ALA A 77 -5.40 -3.01 -5.20
CA ALA A 77 -4.87 -3.39 -3.89
C ALA A 77 -6.02 -3.66 -2.90
N LEU A 78 -7.02 -2.78 -2.83
CA LEU A 78 -8.18 -2.97 -1.97
C LEU A 78 -9.06 -4.17 -2.39
N SER A 79 -9.18 -4.45 -3.69
CA SER A 79 -10.01 -5.55 -4.20
C SER A 79 -9.39 -6.93 -3.97
N ILE A 80 -8.07 -7.04 -3.85
CA ILE A 80 -7.41 -8.29 -3.40
C ILE A 80 -7.91 -8.69 -1.99
N ILE A 81 -8.32 -7.71 -1.16
CA ILE A 81 -8.80 -7.96 0.21
C ILE A 81 -10.13 -8.73 0.22
N THR A 82 -11.00 -8.54 -0.78
CA THR A 82 -12.31 -9.23 -0.80
C THR A 82 -12.23 -10.70 -1.19
N LYS A 83 -11.13 -11.14 -1.83
CA LYS A 83 -10.92 -12.54 -2.21
C LYS A 83 -10.28 -13.42 -1.12
N THR A 84 -9.89 -12.83 0.00
CA THR A 84 -9.29 -13.54 1.16
C THR A 84 -10.12 -13.38 2.43
N GLY A 85 -11.45 -13.47 2.33
CA GLY A 85 -12.32 -13.77 3.47
C GLY A 85 -12.37 -15.28 3.74
N PRO A 86 -12.58 -15.74 4.99
CA PRO A 86 -12.60 -17.16 5.31
C PRO A 86 -13.72 -17.83 4.50
N GLY A 87 -13.36 -18.87 3.76
CA GLY A 87 -14.33 -19.77 3.15
C GLY A 87 -15.21 -20.35 4.25
N PHE A 88 -16.47 -19.91 4.29
CA PHE A 88 -17.50 -20.65 4.97
C PHE A 88 -17.65 -21.98 4.22
N HIS A 89 -17.10 -23.03 4.82
CA HIS A 89 -17.56 -24.39 4.55
C HIS A 89 -18.98 -24.49 5.11
N GLU A 90 -19.97 -24.49 4.22
CA GLU A 90 -21.25 -25.15 4.49
C GLU A 90 -21.26 -26.46 3.70
N LEU A 91 -21.07 -27.56 4.45
CA LEU A 91 -21.73 -28.84 4.21
C LEU A 91 -22.75 -29.02 5.33
#